data_AF-A0A661VRC7-F1
#
_entry.id   AF-A0A661VRC7-F1
#
_cell.length_a   1.000
_cell.length_b   1.000
_cell.length_c   1.000
_cell.angle_alpha   90.00
_cell.angle_beta   90.00
_cell.angle_gamma   90.00
#
_symmetry.space_group_name_H-M   'P 1'
#
loop_
_entity.id
_entity.type
_entity.pdbx_description
1 polymer ?
#
loop_
_entity_poly.entity_id
_entity_poly.type
_entity_poly.pdbx_seq_one_letter_code
_entity_poly.pdbx_strand_id
1 'polypeptide(L)'
;MEATGLPQIVYPDIERVIWEGRTLNSTVVVTARAEAKMPVTGEVLQVRRARIVGSQGHSGHGTFPRVIECMADGMDMTRMSTKKITLEEVPENIIMLQKNRTECKITCQM
;
A
#
# COMPACT_ATOMS: atom_id res chain seq x y z
N MET A 1 0.66 3.84 -0.42
CA MET A 1 0.80 2.38 -0.25
C MET A 1 1.35 1.79 -1.56
N GLU A 2 2.63 2.02 -1.86
CA GLU A 2 3.42 1.31 -2.90
C GLU A 2 4.95 1.34 -2.57
N ALA A 3 5.37 2.03 -1.49
CA ALA A 3 6.68 2.67 -1.47
C ALA A 3 7.71 2.10 -0.47
N THR A 4 7.39 1.13 0.40
CA THR A 4 8.45 0.56 1.22
C THR A 4 9.40 -0.28 0.38
N GLY A 5 8.90 -1.14 -0.51
CA GLY A 5 9.72 -1.91 -1.46
C GLY A 5 10.87 -2.72 -0.82
N LEU A 6 10.78 -3.01 0.47
CA LEU A 6 11.83 -3.60 1.29
C LEU A 6 11.34 -4.94 1.90
N PRO A 7 11.02 -5.94 1.07
CA PRO A 7 10.47 -7.21 1.53
C PRO A 7 11.41 -7.95 2.49
N GLN A 8 12.74 -7.80 2.32
CA GLN A 8 13.74 -8.39 3.20
C GLN A 8 13.69 -7.85 4.65
N ILE A 9 13.06 -6.69 4.87
CA ILE A 9 12.93 -6.07 6.20
C ILE A 9 11.56 -6.39 6.79
N VAL A 10 10.48 -6.18 6.02
CA VAL A 10 9.11 -6.27 6.56
C VAL A 10 8.57 -7.69 6.60
N TYR A 11 9.02 -8.57 5.70
CA TYR A 11 8.42 -9.89 5.56
C TYR A 11 8.68 -10.83 6.75
N PRO A 12 9.86 -10.83 7.40
CA PRO A 12 10.06 -11.58 8.65
C PRO A 12 9.05 -11.22 9.75
N ASP A 13 8.69 -9.94 9.88
CA ASP A 13 7.67 -9.50 10.83
C ASP A 13 6.26 -9.97 10.43
N ILE A 14 5.95 -9.98 9.12
CA ILE A 14 4.69 -10.54 8.59
C ILE A 14 4.58 -12.03 8.95
N GLU A 15 5.64 -12.81 8.75
CA GLU A 15 5.66 -14.23 9.11
C GLU A 15 5.49 -14.44 10.62
N ARG A 16 6.15 -13.61 11.45
CA ARG A 16 5.97 -13.63 12.91
C ARG A 16 4.50 -13.42 13.29
N VAL A 17 3.82 -12.43 12.70
CA VAL A 17 2.39 -12.16 12.96
C VAL A 17 1.51 -13.34 12.55
N ILE A 18 1.81 -14.01 11.44
CA ILE A 18 1.05 -15.20 10.99
C ILE A 18 1.26 -16.37 11.95
N TRP A 19 2.48 -16.55 12.44
CA TRP A 19 2.84 -17.64 13.34
C TRP A 19 2.24 -17.46 14.74
N GLU A 20 2.43 -16.28 15.33
CA GLU A 20 1.99 -15.95 16.69
C GLU A 20 0.49 -15.59 16.76
N GLY A 21 -0.12 -15.29 15.61
CA GLY A 21 -1.54 -14.96 15.51
C GLY A 21 -2.44 -16.10 15.98
N ARG A 22 -3.59 -15.75 16.58
CA ARG A 22 -4.55 -16.74 17.12
C ARG A 22 -5.39 -17.44 16.05
N THR A 23 -5.34 -16.97 14.80
CA THR A 23 -6.18 -17.44 13.70
C THR A 23 -5.37 -18.12 12.61
N LEU A 24 -6.04 -18.94 11.81
CA LEU A 24 -5.51 -19.55 10.59
C LEU A 24 -6.04 -18.80 9.36
N ASN A 25 -5.49 -19.11 8.18
CA ASN A 25 -5.96 -18.59 6.87
C ASN A 25 -5.62 -17.12 6.57
N SER A 26 -4.58 -16.60 7.20
CA SER A 26 -4.04 -15.28 6.88
C SER A 26 -3.71 -15.17 5.38
N THR A 27 -4.04 -14.02 4.79
CA THR A 27 -3.72 -13.71 3.39
C THR A 27 -2.81 -12.49 3.35
N VAL A 28 -1.59 -12.67 2.85
CA VAL A 28 -0.65 -11.59 2.58
C VAL A 28 -0.93 -11.05 1.17
N VAL A 29 -1.30 -9.78 1.06
CA VAL A 29 -1.55 -9.11 -0.22
C VAL A 29 -0.36 -8.21 -0.56
N VAL A 30 0.40 -8.57 -1.59
CA VAL A 30 1.58 -7.83 -2.04
C VAL A 30 1.18 -6.80 -3.08
N THR A 31 1.24 -5.51 -2.70
CA THR A 31 0.89 -4.36 -3.56
C THR A 31 2.08 -3.46 -3.90
N ALA A 32 3.12 -3.45 -3.06
CA ALA A 32 4.32 -2.66 -3.29
C ALA A 32 5.26 -3.33 -4.30
N ARG A 33 6.04 -2.53 -5.03
CA ARG A 33 7.08 -3.01 -5.93
C ARG A 33 8.40 -3.12 -5.18
N ALA A 34 9.15 -4.18 -5.44
CA ALA A 34 10.48 -4.40 -4.88
C ALA A 34 11.37 -5.11 -5.90
N GLU A 35 12.64 -4.71 -5.97
CA GLU A 35 13.66 -5.44 -6.73
C GLU A 35 14.16 -6.66 -5.96
N ALA A 36 14.32 -6.51 -4.63
CA ALA A 36 14.79 -7.58 -3.77
C ALA A 36 13.79 -8.75 -3.72
N LYS A 37 14.32 -9.98 -3.66
CA LYS A 37 13.51 -11.18 -3.45
C LYS A 37 12.88 -11.15 -2.05
N MET A 38 11.65 -11.64 -1.97
CA MET A 38 10.95 -11.78 -0.71
C MET A 38 11.40 -13.07 0.01
N PRO A 39 11.87 -13.00 1.27
CA PRO A 39 12.32 -14.17 2.01
C PRO A 39 11.11 -14.93 2.57
N VAL A 40 10.65 -15.99 1.89
CA VAL A 40 9.46 -16.75 2.29
C VAL A 40 9.83 -18.08 2.94
N THR A 41 9.32 -18.32 4.14
CA THR A 41 9.40 -19.58 4.89
C THR A 41 8.16 -20.42 4.60
N GLY A 42 8.31 -21.48 3.80
CA GLY A 42 7.17 -22.31 3.36
C GLY A 42 6.37 -22.96 4.50
N GLU A 43 7.03 -23.29 5.61
CA GLU A 43 6.39 -23.90 6.80
C GLU A 43 5.33 -22.99 7.41
N VAL A 44 5.56 -21.67 7.43
CA VAL A 44 4.57 -20.70 7.94
C VAL A 44 3.28 -20.78 7.14
N LEU A 45 3.37 -20.90 5.81
CA LEU A 45 2.19 -21.04 4.94
C LEU A 45 1.47 -22.37 5.16
N GLN A 46 2.22 -23.46 5.34
CA GLN A 46 1.68 -24.80 5.56
C GLN A 46 0.97 -24.92 6.90
N VAL A 47 1.68 -24.63 8.00
CA VAL A 47 1.19 -24.83 9.38
C VAL A 47 0.07 -23.86 9.72
N ARG A 48 0.13 -22.63 9.22
CA ARG A 48 -0.87 -21.59 9.51
C ARG A 48 -1.96 -21.49 8.44
N ARG A 49 -1.93 -22.38 7.42
CA ARG A 49 -2.79 -22.37 6.23
C ARG A 49 -2.84 -20.98 5.58
N ALA A 50 -1.73 -20.26 5.61
CA ALA A 50 -1.64 -18.91 5.07
C ALA A 50 -1.35 -18.94 3.56
N ARG A 51 -1.63 -17.83 2.88
CA ARG A 51 -1.38 -17.67 1.44
C ARG A 51 -0.86 -16.27 1.11
N ILE A 52 -0.19 -16.18 -0.04
CA ILE A 52 0.35 -14.94 -0.58
C ILE A 52 -0.32 -14.69 -1.92
N VAL A 53 -0.80 -13.47 -2.14
CA VAL A 53 -1.38 -13.03 -3.42
C VAL A 53 -0.73 -11.73 -3.87
N GLY A 54 -0.38 -11.64 -5.15
CA GLY A 54 0.06 -10.39 -5.77
C GLY A 54 -1.13 -9.59 -6.28
N SER A 55 -1.04 -8.25 -6.21
CA SER A 55 -2.04 -7.36 -6.78
C SER A 55 -1.37 -6.13 -7.38
N GLN A 56 -1.77 -5.77 -8.61
CA GLN A 56 -1.25 -4.60 -9.32
C GLN A 56 -2.35 -3.96 -10.14
N GLY A 57 -2.38 -2.63 -10.14
CA GLY A 57 -3.39 -1.85 -10.85
C GLY A 57 -4.73 -1.81 -10.10
N HIS A 58 -5.72 -1.19 -10.72
CA HIS A 58 -6.99 -0.84 -10.06
C HIS A 58 -8.23 -0.99 -10.95
N SER A 59 -8.04 -1.37 -12.22
CA SER A 59 -9.11 -1.44 -13.21
C SER A 59 -9.94 -2.73 -13.09
N GLY A 60 -11.15 -2.71 -13.63
CA GLY A 60 -12.04 -3.89 -13.65
C GLY A 60 -12.82 -4.09 -12.34
N HIS A 61 -13.56 -5.20 -12.27
CA HIS A 61 -14.32 -5.67 -11.09
C HIS A 61 -15.29 -4.67 -10.45
N GLY A 62 -15.62 -3.58 -11.14
CA GLY A 62 -16.42 -2.48 -10.58
C GLY A 62 -15.70 -1.71 -9.47
N THR A 63 -14.36 -1.73 -9.40
CA THR A 63 -13.60 -1.07 -8.33
C THR A 63 -13.86 0.43 -8.28
N PHE A 64 -13.78 1.12 -9.42
CA PHE A 64 -13.98 2.57 -9.50
C PHE A 64 -15.36 3.02 -9.02
N PRO A 65 -16.49 2.53 -9.58
CA PRO A 65 -17.81 2.96 -9.13
C PRO A 65 -18.03 2.67 -7.65
N ARG A 66 -17.59 1.51 -7.13
CA ARG A 66 -17.72 1.18 -5.70
C ARG A 66 -16.93 2.09 -4.78
N VAL A 67 -15.72 2.49 -5.18
CA VAL A 67 -14.93 3.45 -4.38
C VAL A 67 -15.61 4.82 -4.38
N ILE A 68 -16.16 5.26 -5.50
CA ILE A 68 -16.93 6.51 -5.59
C ILE A 68 -18.16 6.45 -4.66
N GLU A 69 -18.90 5.33 -4.67
CA GLU A 69 -20.02 5.08 -3.77
C GLU A 69 -19.57 5.13 -2.30
N CYS A 70 -18.50 4.43 -1.91
CA CYS A 70 -17.96 4.50 -0.55
C CYS A 70 -17.61 5.93 -0.13
N MET A 71 -17.02 6.73 -1.04
CA MET A 71 -16.69 8.13 -0.75
C MET A 71 -17.94 8.99 -0.60
N ALA A 72 -18.96 8.77 -1.43
CA ALA A 72 -20.26 9.43 -1.31
C ALA A 72 -20.98 9.07 0.01
N ASP A 73 -20.82 7.83 0.48
CA ASP A 73 -21.39 7.31 1.74
C ASP A 73 -20.59 7.70 2.99
N GLY A 74 -19.55 8.54 2.85
CA GLY A 74 -18.84 9.16 3.98
C GLY A 74 -17.38 8.73 4.17
N MET A 75 -16.82 7.91 3.27
CA MET A 75 -15.37 7.64 3.27
C MET A 75 -14.59 8.87 2.77
N ASP A 76 -14.26 9.78 3.71
CA ASP A 76 -13.52 11.00 3.42
C ASP A 76 -12.02 10.75 3.18
N MET A 77 -11.66 10.57 1.91
CA MET A 77 -10.27 10.41 1.47
C MET A 77 -9.50 11.74 1.34
N THR A 78 -10.18 12.90 1.47
CA THR A 78 -9.53 14.21 1.25
C THR A 78 -8.47 14.51 2.30
N ARG A 79 -8.59 13.90 3.49
CA ARG A 79 -7.64 14.00 4.61
C ARG A 79 -6.23 13.51 4.29
N MET A 80 -6.06 12.68 3.26
CA MET A 80 -4.73 12.26 2.83
C MET A 80 -3.95 13.38 2.13
N SER A 81 -4.64 14.36 1.53
CA SER A 81 -4.03 15.49 0.85
C SER A 81 -3.47 16.48 1.88
N THR A 82 -2.16 16.51 2.02
CA THR A 82 -1.45 17.33 3.03
C THR A 82 -1.08 18.71 2.52
N LYS A 83 -0.95 18.87 1.20
CA LYS A 83 -0.65 20.16 0.55
C LYS A 83 -1.40 20.28 -0.77
N LYS A 84 -1.89 21.50 -1.06
CA LYS A 84 -2.47 21.88 -2.35
C LYS A 84 -1.55 22.85 -3.05
N ILE A 85 -1.36 22.67 -4.35
CA ILE A 85 -0.43 23.46 -5.18
C ILE A 85 -1.06 23.83 -6.52
N THR A 86 -0.52 24.84 -7.19
CA THR A 86 -0.84 25.13 -8.59
C THR A 86 -0.05 24.25 -9.55
N LEU A 87 -0.35 24.33 -10.85
CA LEU A 87 0.36 23.57 -11.88
C LEU A 87 1.85 23.97 -11.99
N GLU A 88 2.14 25.27 -11.84
CA GLU A 88 3.49 25.84 -11.92
C GLU A 88 4.40 25.34 -10.78
N GLU A 89 3.81 25.03 -9.63
CA GLU A 89 4.50 24.53 -8.43
C GLU A 89 4.77 23.01 -8.49
N VAL A 90 4.22 22.27 -9.46
CA VAL A 90 4.40 20.82 -9.55
C VAL A 90 5.87 20.38 -9.63
N PRO A 91 6.75 20.98 -10.46
CA PRO A 91 8.13 20.52 -10.61
C PRO A 91 8.94 20.60 -9.31
N GLU A 92 8.84 21.72 -8.58
CA GLU A 92 9.56 21.90 -7.31
C GLU A 92 9.06 20.94 -6.22
N ASN A 93 7.74 20.68 -6.17
CA ASN A 93 7.16 19.80 -5.17
C ASN A 93 7.49 18.31 -5.45
N ILE A 94 7.64 17.91 -6.71
CA ILE A 94 8.16 16.57 -7.07
C ILE A 94 9.58 16.37 -6.52
N ILE A 95 10.47 17.36 -6.68
CA ILE A 95 11.85 17.28 -6.17
C ILE A 95 11.84 17.22 -4.64
N MET A 96 11.01 18.05 -4.00
CA MET A 96 10.88 18.10 -2.54
C MET A 96 10.45 16.75 -1.95
N LEU A 97 9.48 16.06 -2.58
CA LEU A 97 8.98 14.76 -2.13
C LEU A 97 10.03 13.63 -2.13
N GLN A 98 11.17 13.80 -2.80
CA GLN A 98 12.27 12.82 -2.76
C GLN A 98 12.95 12.76 -1.39
N LYS A 99 12.92 13.87 -0.63
CA LYS A 99 13.64 14.01 0.65
C LYS A 99 12.71 14.28 1.82
N ASN A 100 11.59 14.96 1.57
CA ASN A 100 10.64 15.28 2.62
C ASN A 100 9.73 14.09 2.93
N ARG A 101 9.71 13.68 4.19
CA ARG A 101 8.86 12.60 4.71
C ARG A 101 7.63 13.10 5.49
N THR A 102 7.41 14.41 5.57
CA THR A 102 6.24 15.00 6.27
C THR A 102 4.99 15.01 5.39
N GLU A 103 5.15 15.26 4.10
CA GLU A 103 4.04 15.31 3.15
C GLU A 103 3.60 13.90 2.74
N CYS A 104 2.31 13.60 2.87
CA CYS A 104 1.75 12.29 2.49
C CYS A 104 1.30 12.28 1.03
N LYS A 105 0.51 13.28 0.63
CA LYS A 105 0.00 13.45 -0.74
C LYS A 105 -0.14 14.93 -1.04
N ILE A 106 0.48 15.37 -2.11
CA ILE A 106 0.31 16.71 -2.66
C ILE A 106 -0.70 16.64 -3.81
N THR A 107 -1.66 17.56 -3.84
CA THR A 107 -2.70 17.64 -4.86
C THR A 107 -2.55 18.94 -5.66
N CYS A 108 -2.32 18.82 -6.96
CA CYS A 108 -2.40 19.94 -7.89
C CYS A 108 -3.87 20.33 -8.08
N GLN A 109 -4.19 21.61 -7.91
CA GLN A 109 -5.48 22.19 -8.27
C GLN A 109 -5.27 23.16 -9.43
N MET A 110 -6.15 23.09 -10.42
CA MET A 110 -6.20 24.04 -11.54
C MET A 110 -7.15 25.16 -11.21
#